data_AF-A0A2V7J8U8-F1
#
_entry.id   AF-A0A2V7J8U8-F1
#
_cell.length_a   1.000
_cell.length_b   1.000
_cell.length_c   1.000
_cell.angle_alpha   90.00
_cell.angle_beta   90.00
_cell.angle_gamma   90.00
#
_symmetry.space_group_name_H-M   'P 1'
#
loop_
_entity.id
_entity.type
_entity.pdbx_description
1 polymer ?
#
loop_
_entity_poly.entity_id
_entity_poly.type
_entity_poly.pdbx_seq_one_letter_code
_entity_poly.pdbx_strand_id
1 'polypeptide(L)'
;MAGNDTLDKDHNRDRVGLPCEAPNAICASATGPIAAQSINGPWENVDASAIYTSYGRSVVSVAAPGGQRFTNTRVWVPCLTTPSSTSPAACRPPMCPTPSGGTCLVQGIGTSFSAAHTTGLAALLVQQQGHRNSARIRERILQSADDLGQPGTDPYYGRGRINVARALGLIQ
;
A
#
# COMPACT_ATOMS: atom_id res chain seq x y z
N MET A 1 5.47 -6.78 -0.01
CA MET A 1 4.02 -6.58 0.22
C MET A 1 3.46 -7.82 0.90
N ALA A 2 2.47 -7.69 1.79
CA ALA A 2 2.01 -8.79 2.65
C ALA A 2 1.39 -9.98 1.91
N GLY A 3 0.84 -9.75 0.72
CA GLY A 3 0.06 -10.73 -0.03
C GLY A 3 -1.41 -10.34 -0.10
N ASN A 4 -2.16 -10.98 -1.00
CA ASN A 4 -3.59 -10.72 -1.23
C ASN A 4 -4.44 -11.98 -1.04
N ASP A 5 -4.03 -12.84 -0.10
CA ASP A 5 -4.56 -14.19 0.12
C ASP A 5 -5.19 -14.39 1.51
N THR A 6 -5.36 -13.31 2.29
CA THR A 6 -5.96 -13.32 3.65
C THR A 6 -5.25 -14.22 4.67
N LEU A 7 -4.03 -14.68 4.38
CA LEU A 7 -3.33 -15.60 5.25
C LEU A 7 -2.79 -14.90 6.50
N ASP A 8 -2.99 -15.56 7.65
CA ASP A 8 -2.22 -15.30 8.87
C ASP A 8 -0.81 -15.88 8.70
N LYS A 9 0.17 -14.99 8.59
CA LYS A 9 1.58 -15.33 8.40
C LYS A 9 2.27 -15.78 9.68
N ASP A 10 1.71 -15.49 10.86
CA ASP A 10 2.27 -15.98 12.13
C ASP A 10 1.91 -17.46 12.38
N HIS A 11 0.87 -17.96 11.71
CA HIS A 11 0.33 -19.32 11.91
C HIS A 11 0.33 -20.17 10.62
N ASN A 12 1.21 -19.88 9.67
CA ASN A 12 1.26 -20.55 8.36
C ASN A 12 2.20 -21.76 8.28
N ARG A 13 2.67 -22.29 9.43
CA ARG A 13 3.68 -23.37 9.57
C ARG A 13 5.03 -22.95 8.97
N ASP A 14 5.75 -23.87 8.31
CA ASP A 14 7.09 -23.60 7.76
C ASP A 14 7.07 -22.85 6.41
N ARG A 15 6.01 -22.08 6.13
CA ARG A 15 5.85 -21.38 4.86
C ARG A 15 6.42 -19.98 4.97
N VAL A 16 7.33 -19.63 4.05
CA VAL A 16 7.94 -18.30 4.00
C VAL A 16 7.44 -17.52 2.79
N GLY A 17 6.88 -16.34 3.04
CA GLY A 17 6.41 -15.38 2.03
C GLY A 17 7.45 -14.36 1.61
N LEU A 18 8.37 -14.73 0.70
CA LEU A 18 9.36 -13.78 0.16
C LEU A 18 8.74 -12.82 -0.89
N PRO A 19 9.24 -11.56 -0.99
CA PRO A 19 10.31 -10.96 -0.19
C PRO A 19 9.80 -10.31 1.12
N CYS A 20 8.50 -10.35 1.41
CA CYS A 20 7.90 -9.68 2.56
C CYS A 20 8.49 -10.15 3.90
N GLU A 21 8.71 -11.45 4.04
CA GLU A 21 9.27 -12.07 5.26
C GLU A 21 10.81 -12.12 5.25
N ALA A 22 11.47 -11.48 4.28
CA ALA A 22 12.92 -11.40 4.25
C ALA A 22 13.43 -10.46 5.36
N PRO A 23 14.61 -10.74 5.95
CA PRO A 23 15.27 -9.79 6.84
C PRO A 23 15.45 -8.43 6.16
N ASN A 24 15.21 -7.35 6.92
CA ASN A 24 15.29 -5.96 6.48
C ASN A 24 14.26 -5.52 5.42
N ALA A 25 13.33 -6.38 5.01
CA ALA A 25 12.19 -5.95 4.22
C ALA A 25 11.26 -5.05 5.06
N ILE A 26 10.67 -4.05 4.42
CA ILE A 26 9.49 -3.36 4.96
C ILE A 26 8.29 -4.01 4.29
N CYS A 27 7.56 -4.83 5.05
CA CYS A 27 6.37 -5.44 4.52
C CYS A 27 5.12 -4.58 4.77
N ALA A 28 4.54 -4.08 3.69
CA ALA A 28 3.31 -3.30 3.72
C ALA A 28 2.06 -4.17 3.54
N SER A 29 1.12 -4.08 4.50
CA SER A 29 -0.26 -4.52 4.37
C SER A 29 -1.14 -3.43 3.73
N ALA A 30 -2.36 -3.78 3.34
CA ALA A 30 -3.28 -2.85 2.69
C ALA A 30 -4.37 -2.33 3.62
N THR A 31 -4.66 -1.03 3.48
CA THR A 31 -5.86 -0.37 4.00
C THR A 31 -6.72 0.16 2.87
N GLY A 32 -8.00 0.35 3.15
CA GLY A 32 -8.90 1.08 2.28
C GLY A 32 -10.29 1.29 2.89
N PRO A 33 -11.03 2.31 2.44
CA PRO A 33 -12.32 2.64 3.03
C PRO A 33 -13.38 1.54 2.84
N ILE A 34 -14.27 1.38 3.82
CA ILE A 34 -15.33 0.36 3.80
C ILE A 34 -16.60 0.80 3.08
N ALA A 35 -16.74 2.10 2.82
CA ALA A 35 -17.83 2.65 2.02
C ALA A 35 -17.43 3.98 1.39
N ALA A 36 -18.14 4.35 0.33
CA ALA A 36 -18.06 5.67 -0.29
C ALA A 36 -19.42 6.05 -0.86
N GLN A 37 -19.85 7.29 -0.61
CA GLN A 37 -21.10 7.81 -1.21
C GLN A 37 -20.91 8.20 -2.68
N SER A 38 -19.71 8.62 -3.06
CA SER A 38 -19.35 8.94 -4.45
C SER A 38 -17.88 8.63 -4.73
N ILE A 39 -17.46 8.79 -5.99
CA ILE A 39 -16.05 8.70 -6.41
C ILE A 39 -15.12 9.68 -5.66
N ASN A 40 -15.69 10.78 -5.15
CA ASN A 40 -14.97 11.82 -4.41
C ASN A 40 -15.28 11.79 -2.90
N GLY A 41 -15.91 10.72 -2.41
CA GLY A 41 -16.32 10.59 -1.02
C GLY A 41 -17.69 11.24 -0.71
N PRO A 42 -18.00 11.48 0.57
CA PRO A 42 -17.18 11.11 1.73
C PRO A 42 -16.95 9.60 1.81
N TRP A 43 -15.78 9.23 2.36
CA TRP A 43 -15.37 7.85 2.59
C TRP A 43 -15.55 7.48 4.06
N GLU A 44 -16.00 6.25 4.30
CA GLU A 44 -16.17 5.71 5.65
C GLU A 44 -14.96 4.84 6.03
N ASN A 45 -14.43 5.07 7.23
CA ASN A 45 -13.31 4.33 7.80
C ASN A 45 -12.17 4.06 6.81
N VAL A 46 -11.50 5.13 6.37
CA VAL A 46 -10.46 5.10 5.32
C VAL A 46 -9.28 4.19 5.63
N ASP A 47 -9.08 3.88 6.91
CA ASP A 47 -7.97 3.08 7.44
C ASP A 47 -8.38 1.66 7.81
N ALA A 48 -9.57 1.22 7.41
CA ALA A 48 -9.96 -0.17 7.61
C ALA A 48 -8.97 -1.10 6.89
N SER A 49 -8.63 -2.20 7.57
CA SER A 49 -7.81 -3.26 6.98
C SER A 49 -8.49 -3.79 5.72
N ALA A 50 -7.74 -3.89 4.63
CA ALA A 50 -8.26 -4.40 3.37
C ALA A 50 -8.58 -5.88 3.53
N ILE A 51 -9.80 -6.32 3.20
CA ILE A 51 -10.25 -7.68 3.52
C ILE A 51 -9.45 -8.79 2.82
N TYR A 52 -8.67 -8.44 1.79
CA TYR A 52 -7.82 -9.37 1.06
C TYR A 52 -6.39 -9.44 1.62
N THR A 53 -5.97 -8.48 2.45
CA THR A 53 -4.57 -8.38 2.89
C THR A 53 -4.22 -9.56 3.78
N SER A 54 -3.06 -10.17 3.53
CA SER A 54 -2.45 -11.05 4.52
C SER A 54 -1.96 -10.22 5.71
N TYR A 55 -1.83 -10.86 6.86
CA TYR A 55 -1.51 -10.21 8.15
C TYR A 55 -0.60 -11.09 9.00
N GLY A 56 -0.01 -10.54 10.05
CA GLY A 56 0.87 -11.24 10.98
C GLY A 56 1.81 -10.26 11.67
N ARG A 57 1.86 -10.32 13.00
CA ARG A 57 2.65 -9.40 13.84
C ARG A 57 4.15 -9.56 13.62
N SER A 58 4.61 -10.75 13.24
CA SER A 58 6.03 -10.99 12.93
C SER A 58 6.46 -10.46 11.56
N VAL A 59 5.50 -10.19 10.67
CA VAL A 59 5.75 -9.94 9.24
C VAL A 59 5.39 -8.52 8.82
N VAL A 60 4.21 -8.02 9.21
CA VAL A 60 3.73 -6.70 8.80
C VAL A 60 4.52 -5.61 9.52
N SER A 61 5.15 -4.74 8.74
CA SER A 61 5.93 -3.61 9.27
C SER A 61 5.08 -2.34 9.40
N VAL A 62 4.26 -2.07 8.38
CA VAL A 62 3.36 -0.91 8.28
C VAL A 62 2.16 -1.26 7.41
N ALA A 63 1.13 -0.43 7.45
CA ALA A 63 0.06 -0.43 6.47
C ALA A 63 0.14 0.79 5.55
N ALA A 64 -0.43 0.68 4.35
CA ALA A 64 -0.58 1.83 3.45
C ALA A 64 -1.82 1.66 2.55
N PRO A 65 -2.33 2.74 1.94
CA PRO A 65 -3.49 2.67 1.06
C PRO A 65 -3.27 1.67 -0.09
N GLY A 66 -4.10 0.63 -0.11
CA GLY A 66 -4.12 -0.41 -1.13
C GLY A 66 -5.47 -0.55 -1.83
N GLY A 67 -6.49 0.15 -1.33
CA GLY A 67 -7.88 0.01 -1.76
C GLY A 67 -8.60 -1.11 -1.01
N GLN A 68 -9.90 -1.24 -1.26
CA GLN A 68 -10.76 -2.21 -0.59
C GLN A 68 -11.62 -2.97 -1.59
N ARG A 69 -11.95 -4.23 -1.26
CA ARG A 69 -12.82 -5.07 -2.08
C ARG A 69 -14.29 -4.84 -1.67
N PHE A 70 -15.19 -4.96 -2.64
CA PHE A 70 -16.64 -4.74 -2.48
C PHE A 70 -17.09 -3.30 -2.23
N THR A 71 -16.17 -2.35 -2.40
CA THR A 71 -16.42 -0.92 -2.36
C THR A 71 -15.89 -0.27 -3.64
N ASN A 72 -16.41 0.90 -4.01
CA ASN A 72 -15.85 1.71 -5.10
C ASN A 72 -14.58 2.48 -4.66
N THR A 73 -13.84 1.98 -3.67
CA THR A 73 -12.69 2.66 -3.07
C THR A 73 -11.40 1.99 -3.51
N ARG A 74 -11.06 2.25 -4.76
CA ARG A 74 -9.93 1.67 -5.48
C ARG A 74 -8.84 2.72 -5.68
N VAL A 75 -7.62 2.26 -5.87
CA VAL A 75 -6.49 3.12 -6.20
C VAL A 75 -6.50 3.39 -7.71
N TRP A 76 -6.39 4.66 -8.09
CA TRP A 76 -6.21 5.06 -9.48
C TRP A 76 -4.78 4.82 -9.93
N VAL A 77 -4.62 4.19 -11.09
CA VAL A 77 -3.32 3.90 -11.69
C VAL A 77 -3.30 4.23 -13.17
N PRO A 78 -2.19 4.80 -13.68
CA PRO A 78 -2.03 5.04 -15.10
C PRO A 78 -1.90 3.72 -15.85
N CYS A 79 -2.50 3.67 -17.04
CA CYS A 79 -2.30 2.60 -17.99
C CYS A 79 -0.85 2.61 -18.51
N LEU A 80 -0.33 1.42 -18.81
CA LEU A 80 0.94 1.29 -19.51
C LEU A 80 0.82 1.84 -20.94
N THR A 81 1.91 2.41 -21.45
CA THR A 81 2.01 2.84 -22.85
C THR A 81 2.15 1.68 -23.83
N THR A 82 2.32 0.47 -23.33
CA THR A 82 2.46 -0.78 -24.10
C THR A 82 1.36 -1.79 -23.73
N PRO A 83 0.07 -1.48 -23.98
CA PRO A 83 -1.02 -2.39 -23.64
C PRO A 83 -0.93 -3.69 -24.45
N SER A 84 -1.31 -4.80 -23.82
CA SER A 84 -1.32 -6.13 -24.41
C SER A 84 -2.73 -6.72 -24.44
N SER A 85 -2.86 -7.95 -24.96
CA SER A 85 -4.12 -8.70 -24.93
C SER A 85 -4.64 -8.98 -23.51
N THR A 86 -3.80 -8.85 -22.49
CA THR A 86 -4.17 -9.04 -21.07
C THR A 86 -4.39 -7.73 -20.30
N SER A 87 -4.12 -6.58 -20.92
CA SER A 87 -4.41 -5.29 -20.29
C SER A 87 -5.92 -5.08 -20.10
N PRO A 88 -6.35 -4.37 -19.04
CA PRO A 88 -7.75 -4.00 -18.86
C PRO A 88 -8.29 -3.28 -20.10
N ALA A 89 -9.57 -3.51 -20.43
CA ALA A 89 -10.21 -2.89 -21.59
C ALA A 89 -10.09 -1.35 -21.57
N ALA A 90 -10.22 -0.73 -20.38
CA ALA A 90 -10.02 0.71 -20.16
C ALA A 90 -8.62 1.22 -20.56
N CYS A 91 -7.62 0.34 -20.66
CA CYS A 91 -6.26 0.66 -21.08
C CYS A 91 -5.96 0.27 -22.53
N ARG A 92 -6.98 -0.09 -23.33
CA ARG A 92 -6.81 -0.57 -24.71
C ARG A 92 -7.65 0.23 -25.69
N PRO A 93 -7.28 0.27 -26.98
CA PRO A 93 -8.16 0.82 -28.02
C PRO A 93 -9.49 0.05 -28.08
N PRO A 94 -10.64 0.73 -28.30
CA PRO A 94 -10.80 2.18 -28.51
C PRO A 94 -10.96 3.00 -27.22
N MET A 95 -11.07 2.36 -26.04
CA MET A 95 -11.34 3.04 -24.75
C MET A 95 -10.19 3.95 -24.30
N CYS A 96 -8.96 3.53 -24.59
CA CYS A 96 -7.75 4.34 -24.47
C CYS A 96 -7.13 4.45 -25.86
N PRO A 97 -7.50 5.46 -26.66
CA PRO A 97 -6.94 5.64 -27.99
C PRO A 97 -5.47 6.07 -27.84
N THR A 98 -4.50 5.33 -28.38
CA THR A 98 -3.11 5.80 -28.49
C THR A 98 -2.87 6.39 -29.88
N PRO A 99 -2.25 7.58 -30.04
CA PRO A 99 -1.70 8.46 -29.01
C PRO A 99 -2.73 9.53 -28.59
N SER A 100 -3.57 9.26 -27.59
CA SER A 100 -4.37 10.32 -26.96
C SER A 100 -3.43 11.25 -26.21
N GLY A 101 -3.65 12.56 -26.31
CA GLY A 101 -2.90 13.59 -25.59
C GLY A 101 -3.03 13.56 -24.06
N GLY A 102 -3.33 12.41 -23.44
CA GLY A 102 -3.49 12.23 -22.00
C GLY A 102 -3.25 10.79 -21.55
N THR A 103 -2.93 10.63 -20.27
CA THR A 103 -2.71 9.33 -19.62
C THR A 103 -4.04 8.69 -19.25
N CYS A 104 -4.38 7.56 -19.88
CA CYS A 104 -5.53 6.76 -19.49
C CYS A 104 -5.33 6.18 -18.08
N LEU A 105 -6.41 6.08 -17.32
CA LEU A 105 -6.39 5.58 -15.96
C LEU A 105 -7.26 4.34 -15.82
N VAL A 106 -6.85 3.45 -14.93
CA VAL A 106 -7.63 2.30 -14.46
C VAL A 106 -7.64 2.28 -12.94
N GLN A 107 -8.54 1.51 -12.36
CA GLN A 107 -8.64 1.33 -10.92
C GLN A 107 -8.21 -0.08 -10.52
N GLY A 108 -7.45 -0.17 -9.42
CA GLY A 108 -6.96 -1.42 -8.85
C GLY A 108 -7.10 -1.50 -7.34
N ILE A 109 -6.95 -2.72 -6.82
CA ILE A 109 -6.75 -2.98 -5.39
C ILE A 109 -5.59 -3.96 -5.22
N GLY A 110 -4.91 -3.89 -4.08
CA GLY A 110 -3.84 -4.83 -3.75
C GLY A 110 -2.78 -4.25 -2.84
N THR A 111 -2.14 -5.12 -2.08
CA THR A 111 -0.96 -4.75 -1.26
C THR A 111 0.22 -4.28 -2.11
N SER A 112 0.22 -4.54 -3.42
CA SER A 112 1.16 -3.96 -4.39
C SER A 112 1.13 -2.44 -4.39
N PHE A 113 -0.06 -1.83 -4.26
CA PHE A 113 -0.21 -0.38 -4.21
C PHE A 113 0.23 0.18 -2.85
N SER A 114 -0.06 -0.53 -1.76
CA SER A 114 0.44 -0.19 -0.42
C SER A 114 1.98 -0.18 -0.38
N ALA A 115 2.61 -1.18 -1.02
CA ALA A 115 4.06 -1.22 -1.17
C ALA A 115 4.58 -0.04 -2.00
N ALA A 116 3.91 0.33 -3.10
CA ALA A 116 4.30 1.49 -3.91
C ALA A 116 4.27 2.81 -3.11
N HIS A 117 3.21 3.05 -2.33
CA HIS A 117 3.13 4.23 -1.45
C HIS A 117 4.25 4.23 -0.40
N THR A 118 4.53 3.07 0.20
CA THR A 118 5.61 2.92 1.20
C THR A 118 6.99 3.18 0.57
N THR A 119 7.22 2.69 -0.65
CA THR A 119 8.45 2.95 -1.41
C THR A 119 8.59 4.43 -1.78
N GLY A 120 7.50 5.09 -2.17
CA GLY A 120 7.50 6.53 -2.43
C GLY A 120 7.92 7.34 -1.21
N LEU A 121 7.38 7.00 -0.03
CA LEU A 121 7.84 7.59 1.23
C LEU A 121 9.33 7.32 1.48
N ALA A 122 9.78 6.08 1.32
CA ALA A 122 11.19 5.76 1.49
C ALA A 122 12.10 6.58 0.55
N ALA A 123 11.69 6.79 -0.70
CA ALA A 123 12.43 7.62 -1.66
C ALA A 123 12.53 9.09 -1.22
N LEU A 124 11.46 9.67 -0.69
CA LEU A 124 11.48 11.03 -0.12
C LEU A 124 12.44 11.12 1.07
N LEU A 125 12.46 10.10 1.94
CA LEU A 125 13.40 10.05 3.06
C LEU A 125 14.84 9.82 2.61
N VAL A 126 15.09 9.06 1.53
CA VAL A 126 16.40 8.96 0.89
C VAL A 126 16.87 10.34 0.43
N GLN A 127 15.98 11.12 -0.19
CA GLN A 127 16.30 12.49 -0.63
C GLN A 127 16.62 13.41 0.56
N GLN A 128 15.88 13.30 1.66
CA GLN A 128 16.05 14.15 2.84
C GLN A 128 17.26 13.74 3.71
N GLN A 129 17.54 12.44 3.83
CA GLN A 129 18.50 11.88 4.80
C GLN A 129 19.77 11.31 4.15
N GLY A 130 19.79 11.15 2.83
CA GLY A 130 20.89 10.54 2.08
C GLY A 130 20.77 9.02 1.91
N HIS A 131 21.28 8.50 0.79
CA HIS A 131 21.14 7.11 0.34
C HIS A 131 21.88 6.06 1.17
N ARG A 132 22.80 6.45 2.07
CA ARG A 132 23.57 5.52 2.92
C ARG A 132 22.91 5.19 4.25
N ASN A 133 21.73 5.74 4.53
CA ASN A 133 21.06 5.69 5.84
C ASN A 133 19.82 4.79 5.87
N SER A 134 19.88 3.61 5.25
CA SER A 134 18.72 2.70 5.11
C SER A 134 18.07 2.31 6.44
N ALA A 135 18.86 2.05 7.49
CA ALA A 135 18.36 1.72 8.83
C ALA A 135 17.57 2.89 9.44
N ARG A 136 18.08 4.13 9.32
CA ARG A 136 17.42 5.34 9.80
C ARG A 136 16.15 5.66 9.01
N ILE A 137 16.17 5.42 7.69
CA ILE A 137 14.98 5.55 6.84
C ILE A 137 13.89 4.58 7.28
N ARG A 138 14.24 3.30 7.50
CA ARG A 138 13.31 2.30 8.03
C ARG A 138 12.74 2.72 9.38
N GLU A 139 13.60 3.09 10.32
CA GLU A 139 13.18 3.53 11.65
C GLU A 139 12.22 4.74 11.57
N ARG A 140 12.54 5.73 10.74
CA ARG A 140 11.70 6.91 10.54
C ARG A 140 10.32 6.54 9.99
N ILE A 141 10.23 5.61 9.04
CA ILE A 141 8.95 5.11 8.51
C ILE A 141 8.13 4.47 9.64
N LEU A 142 8.76 3.61 10.46
CA LEU A 142 8.09 2.88 11.54
C LEU A 142 7.64 3.79 12.68
N GLN A 143 8.45 4.78 13.07
CA GLN A 143 8.15 5.68 14.19
C GLN A 143 7.15 6.77 13.83
N SER A 144 7.02 7.11 12.56
CA SER A 144 6.10 8.16 12.11
C SER A 144 4.73 7.62 11.70
N ALA A 145 4.54 6.31 11.64
CA ALA A 145 3.26 5.71 11.30
C ALA A 145 2.16 6.13 12.30
N ASP A 146 0.93 6.29 11.80
CA ASP A 146 -0.26 6.47 12.62
C ASP A 146 -0.64 5.11 13.21
N ASP A 147 -0.53 4.96 14.54
CA ASP A 147 -0.86 3.73 15.24
C ASP A 147 -2.38 3.44 15.12
N LEU A 148 -2.71 2.24 14.66
CA LEU A 148 -4.07 1.81 14.31
C LEU A 148 -4.31 0.42 14.88
N GLY A 149 -5.56 0.14 15.24
CA GLY A 149 -5.92 -1.15 15.83
C GLY A 149 -5.42 -1.27 17.26
N GLN A 150 -4.68 -2.34 17.56
CA GLN A 150 -4.07 -2.52 18.89
C GLN A 150 -2.86 -1.61 19.07
N PRO A 151 -2.71 -0.91 20.21
CA PRO A 151 -1.55 -0.07 20.45
C PRO A 151 -0.21 -0.81 20.26
N GLY A 152 0.71 -0.18 19.53
CA GLY A 152 2.04 -0.72 19.28
C GLY A 152 2.14 -1.53 17.99
N THR A 153 2.50 -2.81 18.09
CA THR A 153 2.63 -3.69 16.91
C THR A 153 1.39 -4.55 16.75
N ASP A 154 0.57 -4.19 15.77
CA ASP A 154 -0.66 -4.88 15.41
C ASP A 154 -0.43 -5.86 14.24
N PRO A 155 -1.10 -7.02 14.20
CA PRO A 155 -0.92 -7.98 13.10
C PRO A 155 -1.36 -7.47 11.72
N TYR A 156 -2.35 -6.58 11.64
CA TYR A 156 -2.86 -6.01 10.39
C TYR A 156 -2.11 -4.74 9.99
N TYR A 157 -1.73 -3.92 10.96
CA TYR A 157 -1.15 -2.60 10.70
C TYR A 157 0.37 -2.51 10.92
N GLY A 158 0.98 -3.52 11.53
CA GLY A 158 2.37 -3.43 11.97
C GLY A 158 2.50 -2.28 12.96
N ARG A 159 3.36 -1.30 12.65
CA ARG A 159 3.51 -0.06 13.43
C ARG A 159 2.45 1.00 13.15
N GLY A 160 1.51 0.72 12.26
CA GLY A 160 0.46 1.66 11.85
C GLY A 160 0.46 1.97 10.36
N ARG A 161 -0.43 2.87 9.94
CA ARG A 161 -0.45 3.38 8.57
C ARG A 161 0.71 4.36 8.36
N ILE A 162 1.43 4.27 7.24
CA ILE A 162 2.45 5.27 6.90
C ILE A 162 1.88 6.70 6.93
N ASN A 163 2.65 7.64 7.48
CA ASN A 163 2.29 9.06 7.50
C ASN A 163 3.43 9.88 6.90
N VAL A 164 3.24 10.31 5.64
CA VAL A 164 4.29 11.04 4.90
C VAL A 164 4.62 12.37 5.56
N ALA A 165 3.62 13.11 6.04
CA ALA A 165 3.83 14.41 6.65
C ALA A 165 4.64 14.29 7.96
N ARG A 166 4.28 13.37 8.86
CA ARG A 166 5.03 13.13 10.10
C ARG A 166 6.43 12.59 9.82
N ALA A 167 6.56 11.68 8.86
CA ALA A 167 7.85 11.14 8.44
C ALA A 167 8.81 12.24 7.96
N LEU A 168 8.32 13.22 7.21
CA LEU A 168 9.11 14.36 6.72
C LEU A 168 9.28 15.47 7.78
N GLY A 169 8.55 15.41 8.90
CA GLY A 169 8.58 16.41 9.97
C GLY A 169 7.73 17.65 9.68
N LEU A 170 6.72 17.52 8.83
CA LEU A 170 5.77 18.60 8.50
C LEU A 170 4.67 18.75 9.56
N ILE A 171 4.45 17.71 10.36
CA ILE A 171 3.53 17.67 11.50
C ILE A 171 4.17 16.88 12.65
N GLN A 172 3.70 17.12 13.87
CA GLN A 172 4.13 16.41 15.08
C GLN A 172 3.28 15.15 15.29
#